data_AF-A0A976PIP0-F1
#
_entry.id   AF-A0A976PIP0-F1
#
_cell.length_a   1.000
_cell.length_b   1.000
_cell.length_c   1.000
_cell.angle_alpha   90.00
_cell.angle_beta   90.00
_cell.angle_gamma   90.00
#
_symmetry.space_group_name_H-M   'P 1'
#
loop_
_entity.id
_entity.type
_entity.pdbx_description
1 polymer ?
#
loop_
_entity_poly.entity_id
_entity_poly.type
_entity_poly.pdbx_seq_one_letter_code
_entity_poly.pdbx_strand_id
1 'polypeptide(L)'
;MTRWYDFTDSGYEFPELGVLRAKWRKVPDEKARNVIAQTHQYYDFMRTMIIERLQSWSHPPGERKDWFKPTPLVLSARAGAVSNLVVSGVSIVECAMRSHAENRKIKKVIKKSPNYRTLGMLITSWENSPEFRSEIEPLLDQLKRVHAHRNGIHLYACFERDWSDVVADEMVIVGELDGLFKFFQELEPLE
;
A
#
# COMPACT_ATOMS: atom_id res chain seq x y z
N MET A 1 26.38 -5.36 18.73
CA MET A 1 25.92 -4.52 19.86
C MET A 1 24.42 -4.72 19.99
N THR A 2 23.90 -5.00 21.18
CA THR A 2 22.46 -5.19 21.40
C THR A 2 21.71 -3.89 21.12
N ARG A 3 20.54 -3.98 20.47
CA ARG A 3 19.66 -2.84 20.19
C ARG A 3 18.35 -3.02 20.93
N TRP A 4 17.82 -1.93 21.45
CA TRP A 4 16.53 -1.87 22.13
C TRP A 4 15.51 -1.16 21.25
N TYR A 5 14.25 -1.58 21.28
CA TYR A 5 13.19 -1.04 20.43
C TYR A 5 12.02 -0.56 21.27
N ASP A 6 11.50 0.61 20.92
CA ASP A 6 10.26 1.17 21.47
C ASP A 6 9.62 2.14 20.47
N PHE A 7 8.45 2.65 20.82
CA PHE A 7 7.73 3.61 19.98
C PHE A 7 7.86 5.01 20.57
N THR A 8 7.95 6.03 19.70
CA THR A 8 7.85 7.44 20.12
C THR A 8 6.54 7.74 20.85
N ASP A 9 5.47 7.05 20.44
CA ASP A 9 4.17 7.02 21.08
C ASP A 9 3.64 5.58 20.97
N SER A 10 3.37 4.98 22.13
CA SER A 10 2.86 3.60 22.23
C SER A 10 1.33 3.53 22.03
N GLY A 11 0.63 4.67 22.06
CA GLY A 11 -0.79 4.74 21.81
C GLY A 11 -1.11 4.72 20.32
N TYR A 12 -1.85 3.71 19.86
CA TYR A 12 -2.43 3.68 18.52
C TYR A 12 -3.89 3.25 18.60
N GLU A 13 -4.76 4.14 18.16
CA GLU A 13 -6.17 3.84 18.02
C GLU A 13 -6.42 3.35 16.60
N PHE A 14 -6.85 2.09 16.48
CA PHE A 14 -7.21 1.54 15.19
C PHE A 14 -8.44 2.27 14.65
N PRO A 15 -8.42 2.74 13.39
CA PRO A 15 -9.61 3.31 12.80
C PRO A 15 -10.71 2.24 12.77
N GLU A 16 -11.91 2.61 13.19
CA GLU A 16 -13.06 1.69 13.13
C GLU A 16 -13.31 1.25 11.69
N LEU A 17 -13.64 -0.04 11.51
CA LEU A 17 -13.97 -0.58 10.19
C LEU A 17 -15.17 0.15 9.55
N GLY A 18 -16.10 0.69 10.35
CA GLY A 18 -17.19 1.55 9.87
C GLY A 18 -16.68 2.79 9.13
N VAL A 19 -15.71 3.48 9.72
CA VAL A 19 -15.08 4.68 9.14
C VAL A 19 -14.34 4.34 7.85
N LEU A 20 -13.56 3.25 7.84
CA LEU A 20 -12.85 2.82 6.64
C LEU A 20 -13.80 2.39 5.52
N ARG A 21 -14.88 1.67 5.84
CA ARG A 21 -15.91 1.31 4.84
C ARG A 21 -16.60 2.55 4.27
N ALA A 22 -16.84 3.57 5.09
CA ALA A 22 -17.38 4.84 4.63
C ALA A 22 -16.42 5.58 3.70
N LYS A 23 -15.11 5.55 3.99
CA LYS A 23 -14.05 6.07 3.12
C LYS A 23 -14.04 5.39 1.75
N TRP A 24 -14.25 4.06 1.72
CA TRP A 24 -14.30 3.24 0.50
C TRP A 24 -15.71 3.02 -0.04
N ARG A 25 -16.69 3.85 0.33
CA ARG A 25 -18.11 3.62 0.00
C ARG A 25 -18.40 3.50 -1.51
N LYS A 26 -17.59 4.17 -2.35
CA LYS A 26 -17.78 4.19 -3.81
C LYS A 26 -17.27 2.93 -4.52
N VAL A 27 -16.54 2.06 -3.82
CA VAL A 27 -16.21 0.73 -4.35
C VAL A 27 -17.51 -0.09 -4.43
N PRO A 28 -17.91 -0.56 -5.64
CA PRO A 28 -19.25 -1.11 -5.87
C PRO A 28 -19.58 -2.39 -5.08
N ASP A 29 -18.61 -3.29 -4.94
CA ASP A 29 -18.82 -4.59 -4.30
C ASP A 29 -18.62 -4.50 -2.78
N GLU A 30 -19.64 -4.92 -2.01
CA GLU A 30 -19.60 -4.84 -0.56
C GLU A 30 -18.51 -5.73 0.06
N LYS A 31 -18.26 -6.92 -0.51
CA LYS A 31 -17.19 -7.80 -0.04
C LYS A 31 -15.83 -7.19 -0.31
N ALA A 32 -15.64 -6.57 -1.48
CA ALA A 32 -14.43 -5.82 -1.80
C ALA A 32 -14.23 -4.67 -0.81
N ARG A 33 -15.26 -3.87 -0.52
CA ARG A 33 -15.19 -2.81 0.52
C ARG A 33 -14.80 -3.35 1.89
N ASN A 34 -15.37 -4.47 2.32
CA ASN A 34 -15.07 -5.07 3.62
C ASN A 34 -13.61 -5.53 3.69
N VAL A 35 -13.12 -6.22 2.66
CA VAL A 35 -11.72 -6.67 2.58
C VAL A 35 -10.76 -5.49 2.51
N ILE A 36 -11.07 -4.49 1.68
CA ILE A 36 -10.27 -3.26 1.59
C ILE A 36 -10.19 -2.56 2.95
N ALA A 37 -11.30 -2.41 3.68
CA ALA A 37 -11.30 -1.77 4.98
C ALA A 37 -10.41 -2.51 6.00
N GLN A 38 -10.47 -3.84 6.05
CA GLN A 38 -9.61 -4.64 6.92
C GLN A 38 -8.13 -4.50 6.55
N THR A 39 -7.80 -4.57 5.25
CA THR A 39 -6.42 -4.40 4.79
C THR A 39 -5.91 -2.97 4.98
N HIS A 40 -6.77 -1.96 4.83
CA HIS A 40 -6.41 -0.55 5.05
C HIS A 40 -6.10 -0.28 6.52
N GLN A 41 -6.82 -0.91 7.45
CA GLN A 41 -6.51 -0.83 8.88
C GLN A 41 -5.10 -1.40 9.17
N TYR A 42 -4.72 -2.52 8.55
CA TYR A 42 -3.37 -3.06 8.65
C TYR A 42 -2.32 -2.17 7.98
N TYR A 43 -2.63 -1.59 6.82
CA TYR A 43 -1.79 -0.62 6.13
C TYR A 43 -1.49 0.61 7.02
N ASP A 44 -2.53 1.20 7.62
CA ASP A 44 -2.39 2.35 8.52
C ASP A 44 -1.55 2.00 9.76
N PHE A 45 -1.76 0.82 10.34
CA PHE A 45 -0.96 0.36 11.47
C PHE A 45 0.51 0.21 11.10
N MET A 46 0.82 -0.45 9.97
CA MET A 46 2.20 -0.66 9.52
C MET A 46 2.89 0.68 9.24
N ARG A 47 2.21 1.60 8.56
CA ARG A 47 2.74 2.94 8.26
C ARG A 47 3.04 3.70 9.54
N THR A 48 2.05 3.83 10.42
CA THR A 48 2.18 4.69 11.60
C THR A 48 3.01 4.05 12.70
N MET A 49 2.69 2.83 13.12
CA MET A 49 3.38 2.22 14.26
C MET A 49 4.77 1.74 13.89
N ILE A 50 4.94 1.08 12.74
CA ILE A 50 6.22 0.43 12.42
C ILE A 50 7.17 1.37 11.68
N ILE A 51 6.69 2.12 10.69
CA ILE A 51 7.58 2.94 9.85
C ILE A 51 7.84 4.32 10.49
N GLU A 52 6.82 4.96 11.07
CA GLU A 52 6.92 6.32 11.58
C GLU A 52 7.35 6.38 13.06
N ARG A 53 6.88 5.44 13.90
CA ARG A 53 7.03 5.53 15.37
C ARG A 53 8.05 4.58 15.99
N LEU A 54 8.28 3.41 15.40
CA LEU A 54 9.21 2.43 15.96
C LEU A 54 10.66 2.94 15.80
N GLN A 55 11.34 3.04 16.92
CA GLN A 55 12.70 3.54 17.02
C GLN A 55 13.62 2.47 17.61
N SER A 56 14.91 2.66 17.40
CA SER A 56 15.94 1.83 18.00
C SER A 56 16.90 2.66 18.84
N TRP A 57 17.31 2.09 19.97
CA TRP A 57 18.17 2.71 20.97
C TRP A 57 19.40 1.88 21.21
N SER A 58 20.49 2.56 21.54
CA SER A 58 21.75 1.94 21.97
C SER A 58 21.69 1.41 23.41
N HIS A 59 20.72 1.87 24.22
CA HIS A 59 20.61 1.55 25.65
C HIS A 59 19.15 1.27 26.04
N PRO A 60 18.92 0.42 27.06
CA PRO A 60 17.58 0.17 27.60
C PRO A 60 17.00 1.44 28.26
N PRO A 61 15.67 1.55 28.41
CA PRO A 61 15.01 2.76 28.92
C PRO A 61 15.63 3.35 30.20
N GLY A 62 15.98 2.51 31.17
CA GLY A 62 16.54 2.95 32.46
C GLY A 62 17.99 3.45 32.42
N GLU A 63 18.70 3.24 31.31
CA GLU A 63 20.10 3.64 31.14
C GLU A 63 20.26 4.78 30.12
N ARG A 64 19.14 5.29 29.58
CA ARG A 64 19.18 6.35 28.57
C ARG A 64 19.50 7.70 29.21
N LYS A 65 20.67 8.22 28.91
CA LYS A 65 21.07 9.60 29.22
C LYS A 65 20.41 10.57 28.23
N ASP A 66 20.20 11.81 28.67
CA ASP A 66 19.45 12.84 27.92
C ASP A 66 20.03 13.19 26.54
N TRP A 67 21.33 12.94 26.34
CA TRP A 67 22.00 13.17 25.05
C TRP A 67 21.93 11.98 24.09
N PHE A 68 21.45 10.80 24.52
CA PHE A 68 21.19 9.73 23.57
C PHE A 68 20.01 10.11 22.69
N LYS A 69 20.16 9.85 21.39
CA LYS A 69 19.10 10.07 20.41
C LYS A 69 18.59 8.72 19.92
N PRO A 70 17.27 8.54 19.79
CA PRO A 70 16.74 7.40 19.08
C PRO A 70 17.24 7.48 17.65
N THR A 71 17.52 6.32 17.05
CA THR A 71 17.65 6.23 15.61
C THR A 71 16.40 5.54 15.07
N PRO A 72 16.04 5.77 13.80
CA PRO A 72 15.03 4.93 13.14
C PRO A 72 15.36 3.43 13.26
N LEU A 73 14.40 2.58 12.92
CA LEU A 73 14.68 1.16 12.76
C LEU A 73 15.92 0.94 11.89
N VAL A 74 16.67 -0.12 12.20
CA VAL A 74 17.77 -0.55 11.32
C VAL A 74 17.24 -0.68 9.90
N LEU A 75 17.98 -0.15 8.93
CA LEU A 75 17.51 0.06 7.56
C LEU A 75 16.89 -1.20 6.94
N SER A 76 17.46 -2.38 7.18
CA SER A 76 16.95 -3.65 6.67
C SER A 76 15.56 -4.02 7.21
N ALA A 77 15.32 -3.84 8.52
CA ALA A 77 14.02 -4.12 9.12
C ALA A 77 12.99 -3.06 8.70
N ARG A 78 13.42 -1.79 8.54
CA ARG A 78 12.55 -0.73 8.03
C ARG A 78 12.13 -1.00 6.59
N ALA A 79 13.08 -1.40 5.74
CA ALA A 79 12.81 -1.78 4.36
C ALA A 79 11.79 -2.92 4.30
N GLY A 80 11.98 -3.99 5.09
CA GLY A 80 10.99 -5.08 5.14
C GLY A 80 9.58 -4.62 5.54
N ALA A 81 9.46 -3.65 6.46
CA ALA A 81 8.18 -3.07 6.84
C ALA A 81 7.57 -2.22 5.70
N VAL A 82 8.38 -1.43 5.00
CA VAL A 82 7.94 -0.60 3.86
C VAL A 82 7.54 -1.51 2.67
N SER A 83 8.29 -2.56 2.35
CA SER A 83 7.92 -3.53 1.31
C SER A 83 6.56 -4.17 1.61
N ASN A 84 6.30 -4.56 2.87
CA ASN A 84 5.00 -5.12 3.27
C ASN A 84 3.86 -4.08 3.16
N LEU A 85 4.14 -2.83 3.54
CA LEU A 85 3.21 -1.72 3.35
C LEU A 85 2.84 -1.55 1.87
N VAL A 86 3.84 -1.58 0.97
CA VAL A 86 3.63 -1.52 -0.49
C VAL A 86 2.76 -2.69 -0.94
N VAL A 87 3.09 -3.94 -0.60
CA VAL A 87 2.28 -5.12 -0.99
C VAL A 87 0.82 -5.00 -0.54
N SER A 88 0.59 -4.54 0.69
CA SER A 88 -0.74 -4.32 1.23
C SER A 88 -1.49 -3.24 0.45
N GLY A 89 -0.84 -2.11 0.16
CA GLY A 89 -1.46 -1.03 -0.60
C GLY A 89 -1.75 -1.39 -2.06
N VAL A 90 -0.84 -2.12 -2.72
CA VAL A 90 -1.07 -2.65 -4.06
C VAL A 90 -2.28 -3.58 -4.10
N SER A 91 -2.45 -4.41 -3.08
CA SER A 91 -3.59 -5.33 -2.96
C SER A 91 -4.91 -4.59 -2.78
N ILE A 92 -4.92 -3.47 -2.04
CA ILE A 92 -6.09 -2.58 -1.91
C ILE A 92 -6.46 -1.99 -3.27
N VAL A 93 -5.48 -1.43 -4.00
CA VAL A 93 -5.67 -0.86 -5.34
C VAL A 93 -6.22 -1.92 -6.31
N GLU A 94 -5.61 -3.10 -6.34
CA GLU A 94 -6.05 -4.22 -7.18
C GLU A 94 -7.52 -4.59 -6.89
N CYS A 95 -7.89 -4.69 -5.62
CA CYS A 95 -9.25 -5.03 -5.21
C CYS A 95 -10.26 -3.95 -5.63
N ALA A 96 -9.96 -2.67 -5.38
CA ALA A 96 -10.82 -1.55 -5.75
C ALA A 96 -10.99 -1.45 -7.27
N MET A 97 -9.88 -1.46 -8.01
CA MET A 97 -9.86 -1.39 -9.48
C MET A 97 -10.65 -2.54 -10.10
N ARG A 98 -10.54 -3.75 -9.54
CA ARG A 98 -11.30 -4.91 -9.98
C ARG A 98 -12.81 -4.72 -9.76
N SER A 99 -13.20 -4.28 -8.57
CA SER A 99 -14.61 -4.06 -8.25
C SER A 99 -15.25 -3.04 -9.21
N HIS A 100 -14.56 -1.95 -9.51
CA HIS A 100 -15.02 -0.98 -10.51
C HIS A 100 -15.06 -1.54 -11.93
N ALA A 101 -14.07 -2.35 -12.35
CA ALA A 101 -14.08 -3.00 -13.66
C ALA A 101 -15.25 -3.98 -13.83
N GLU A 102 -15.56 -4.74 -12.78
CA GLU A 102 -16.68 -5.68 -12.77
C GLU A 102 -18.03 -4.93 -12.85
N ASN A 103 -18.19 -3.83 -12.10
CA ASN A 103 -19.37 -2.96 -12.19
C ASN A 103 -19.51 -2.29 -13.58
N ARG A 104 -18.40 -1.87 -14.19
CA ARG A 104 -18.34 -1.34 -15.57
C ARG A 104 -18.50 -2.39 -16.67
N LYS A 105 -18.59 -3.66 -16.29
CA LYS A 105 -18.67 -4.80 -17.22
C LYS A 105 -17.54 -4.81 -18.25
N ILE A 106 -16.31 -4.48 -17.83
CA ILE A 106 -15.13 -4.56 -18.71
C ILE A 106 -14.91 -6.03 -19.13
N LYS A 107 -15.13 -6.33 -20.41
CA LYS A 107 -15.28 -7.70 -20.96
C LYS A 107 -14.18 -8.68 -20.57
N LYS A 108 -12.93 -8.23 -20.44
CA LYS A 108 -11.77 -9.08 -20.09
C LYS A 108 -11.72 -9.44 -18.59
N VAL A 109 -12.21 -8.57 -17.71
CA VAL A 109 -12.19 -8.76 -16.25
C VAL A 109 -13.30 -9.72 -15.78
N ILE A 110 -14.45 -9.74 -16.47
CA ILE A 110 -15.58 -10.63 -16.14
C ILE A 110 -15.26 -12.11 -16.42
N LYS A 111 -14.22 -12.43 -17.21
CA LYS A 111 -13.83 -13.81 -17.46
C LYS A 111 -13.35 -14.44 -16.14
N LYS A 112 -14.05 -15.47 -15.66
CA LYS A 112 -13.83 -16.14 -14.36
C LYS A 112 -12.45 -16.79 -14.15
N SER A 113 -11.52 -16.69 -15.10
CA SER A 113 -10.18 -17.28 -14.91
C SER A 113 -9.34 -16.41 -13.97
N PRO A 114 -8.72 -17.00 -12.93
CA PRO A 114 -7.87 -16.30 -11.97
C PRO A 114 -6.76 -15.47 -12.62
N ASN A 115 -6.24 -15.89 -13.78
CA ASN A 115 -5.14 -15.23 -14.46
C ASN A 115 -5.51 -13.84 -15.02
N TYR A 116 -6.80 -13.55 -15.22
CA TYR A 116 -7.27 -12.22 -15.67
C TYR A 116 -7.53 -11.25 -14.51
N ARG A 117 -7.24 -11.65 -13.28
CA ARG A 117 -7.55 -10.89 -12.07
C ARG A 117 -6.33 -10.24 -11.42
N THR A 118 -5.13 -10.42 -11.98
CA THR A 118 -3.91 -9.77 -11.50
C THR A 118 -3.95 -8.28 -11.83
N LEU A 119 -3.28 -7.45 -11.02
CA LEU A 119 -3.19 -6.01 -11.26
C LEU A 119 -2.72 -5.67 -12.69
N GLY A 120 -1.70 -6.36 -13.22
CA GLY A 120 -1.24 -6.13 -14.59
C GLY A 120 -2.34 -6.35 -15.63
N MET A 121 -3.12 -7.43 -15.50
CA MET A 121 -4.24 -7.70 -16.40
C MET A 121 -5.40 -6.73 -16.22
N LEU A 122 -5.63 -6.22 -15.00
CA LEU A 122 -6.62 -5.17 -14.75
C LEU A 122 -6.20 -3.87 -15.45
N ILE A 123 -4.96 -3.43 -15.29
CA ILE A 123 -4.41 -2.24 -15.96
C ILE A 123 -4.59 -2.36 -17.47
N THR A 124 -4.14 -3.46 -18.07
CA THR A 124 -4.32 -3.71 -19.51
C THR A 124 -5.79 -3.75 -19.92
N SER A 125 -6.69 -4.26 -19.08
CA SER A 125 -8.12 -4.35 -19.42
C SER A 125 -8.79 -2.97 -19.43
N TRP A 126 -8.44 -2.10 -18.48
CA TRP A 126 -8.92 -0.73 -18.45
C TRP A 126 -8.31 0.13 -19.57
N GLU A 127 -7.00 0.02 -19.80
CA GLU A 127 -6.28 0.73 -20.86
C GLU A 127 -6.85 0.42 -22.26
N ASN A 128 -7.31 -0.82 -22.46
CA ASN A 128 -7.94 -1.27 -23.70
C ASN A 128 -9.47 -1.15 -23.72
N SER A 129 -10.09 -0.51 -22.73
CA SER A 129 -11.53 -0.25 -22.74
C SER A 129 -11.80 1.13 -23.36
N PRO A 130 -12.33 1.22 -24.59
CA PRO A 130 -12.55 2.51 -25.25
C PRO A 130 -13.42 3.48 -24.43
N GLU A 131 -14.36 2.93 -23.67
CA GLU A 131 -15.35 3.69 -22.89
C GLU A 131 -14.80 4.21 -21.55
N PHE A 132 -13.83 3.52 -20.95
CA PHE A 132 -13.37 3.78 -19.57
C PHE A 132 -11.88 4.09 -19.46
N ARG A 133 -11.12 4.04 -20.57
CA ARG A 133 -9.68 4.35 -20.58
C ARG A 133 -9.40 5.73 -20.01
N SER A 134 -10.19 6.74 -20.39
CA SER A 134 -9.98 8.13 -19.98
C SER A 134 -10.09 8.35 -18.46
N GLU A 135 -10.82 7.48 -17.74
CA GLU A 135 -10.93 7.57 -16.28
C GLU A 135 -9.60 7.27 -15.57
N ILE A 136 -8.81 6.33 -16.12
CA ILE A 136 -7.55 5.89 -15.51
C ILE A 136 -6.31 6.43 -16.23
N GLU A 137 -6.46 7.03 -17.41
CA GLU A 137 -5.36 7.54 -18.23
C GLU A 137 -4.41 8.47 -17.45
N PRO A 138 -4.90 9.41 -16.63
CA PRO A 138 -4.01 10.26 -15.81
C PRO A 138 -3.16 9.51 -14.79
N LEU A 139 -3.53 8.26 -14.47
CA LEU A 139 -2.91 7.43 -13.43
C LEU A 139 -2.19 6.22 -14.00
N LEU A 140 -2.17 6.02 -15.32
CA LEU A 140 -1.62 4.82 -15.95
C LEU A 140 -0.14 4.62 -15.60
N ASP A 141 0.67 5.67 -15.65
CA ASP A 141 2.10 5.57 -15.35
C ASP A 141 2.34 5.21 -13.88
N GLN A 142 1.54 5.78 -12.99
CA GLN A 142 1.55 5.48 -11.55
C GLN A 142 1.15 4.02 -11.29
N LEU A 143 0.06 3.56 -11.88
CA LEU A 143 -0.38 2.15 -11.80
C LEU A 143 0.69 1.19 -12.32
N LYS A 144 1.35 1.52 -13.44
CA LYS A 144 2.42 0.70 -14.03
C LYS A 144 3.67 0.65 -13.14
N ARG A 145 4.08 1.76 -12.52
CA ARG A 145 5.21 1.80 -11.58
C ARG A 145 4.93 0.97 -10.32
N VAL A 146 3.78 1.19 -9.71
CA VAL A 146 3.31 0.43 -8.53
C VAL A 146 3.25 -1.08 -8.84
N HIS A 147 2.72 -1.46 -10.00
CA HIS A 147 2.68 -2.86 -10.45
C HIS A 147 4.08 -3.44 -10.69
N ALA A 148 4.96 -2.71 -11.36
CA ALA A 148 6.34 -3.15 -11.62
C ALA A 148 7.09 -3.36 -10.31
N HIS A 149 6.90 -2.47 -9.33
CA HIS A 149 7.56 -2.55 -8.04
C HIS A 149 7.11 -3.78 -7.23
N ARG A 150 5.80 -4.09 -7.21
CA ARG A 150 5.28 -5.31 -6.56
C ARG A 150 5.93 -6.59 -7.07
N ASN A 151 6.24 -6.65 -8.37
CA ASN A 151 6.85 -7.82 -9.00
C ASN A 151 8.38 -7.81 -8.92
N GLY A 152 8.98 -6.72 -8.43
CA GLY A 152 10.40 -6.65 -8.15
C GLY A 152 10.75 -7.56 -6.99
N ILE A 153 11.67 -8.51 -7.20
CA ILE A 153 12.22 -9.31 -6.10
C ILE A 153 13.13 -8.38 -5.29
N HIS A 154 12.58 -7.77 -4.22
CA HIS A 154 13.29 -6.80 -3.37
C HIS A 154 14.69 -7.30 -2.98
N LEU A 155 14.81 -8.58 -2.59
CA LEU A 155 16.10 -9.17 -2.22
C LEU A 155 17.12 -9.21 -3.37
N TYR A 156 16.69 -9.46 -4.61
CA TYR A 156 17.59 -9.48 -5.77
C TYR A 156 18.01 -8.05 -6.18
N ALA A 157 17.09 -7.08 -6.09
CA ALA A 157 17.37 -5.68 -6.35
C ALA A 157 18.32 -5.04 -5.32
N CYS A 158 18.41 -5.60 -4.10
CA CYS A 158 19.28 -5.11 -3.04
C CYS A 158 20.72 -5.64 -3.10
N PHE A 159 21.07 -6.56 -4.01
CA PHE A 159 22.44 -7.09 -4.10
C PHE A 159 23.49 -6.01 -4.42
N GLU A 160 23.08 -4.94 -5.11
CA GLU A 160 23.97 -3.88 -5.59
C GLU A 160 23.56 -2.49 -5.07
N ARG A 161 22.64 -2.42 -4.08
CA ARG A 161 22.03 -1.17 -3.61
C ARG A 161 22.11 -1.03 -2.09
N ASP A 162 22.26 0.20 -1.61
CA ASP A 162 22.11 0.48 -0.18
C ASP A 162 20.62 0.40 0.21
N TRP A 163 20.34 -0.09 1.42
CA TRP A 163 19.00 -0.12 1.97
C TRP A 163 18.38 1.29 2.10
N SER A 164 19.17 2.35 2.23
CA SER A 164 18.67 3.72 2.21
C SER A 164 17.99 4.06 0.89
N ASP A 165 18.55 3.61 -0.22
CA ASP A 165 18.02 3.89 -1.56
C ASP A 165 16.75 3.07 -1.81
N VAL A 166 16.73 1.83 -1.31
CA VAL A 166 15.55 0.95 -1.37
C VAL A 166 14.39 1.57 -0.60
N VAL A 167 14.65 2.04 0.64
CA VAL A 167 13.62 2.72 1.44
C VAL A 167 13.16 4.02 0.77
N ALA A 168 14.06 4.80 0.18
CA ALA A 168 13.70 6.03 -0.52
C ALA A 168 12.76 5.76 -1.70
N ASP A 169 13.10 4.80 -2.54
CA ASP A 169 12.27 4.38 -3.68
C ASP A 169 10.90 3.85 -3.22
N GLU A 170 10.88 2.98 -2.21
CA GLU A 170 9.64 2.41 -1.71
C GLU A 170 8.72 3.48 -1.09
N MET A 171 9.29 4.51 -0.44
CA MET A 171 8.51 5.63 0.09
C MET A 171 7.90 6.50 -1.03
N VAL A 172 8.52 6.57 -2.21
CA VAL A 172 7.88 7.17 -3.40
C VAL A 172 6.67 6.33 -3.80
N ILE A 173 6.81 5.01 -3.85
CA ILE A 173 5.69 4.09 -4.17
C ILE A 173 4.56 4.20 -3.14
N VAL A 174 4.86 4.37 -1.84
CA VAL A 174 3.85 4.63 -0.80
C VAL A 174 3.08 5.92 -1.09
N GLY A 175 3.75 7.00 -1.49
CA GLY A 175 3.10 8.24 -1.90
C GLY A 175 2.20 8.06 -3.14
N GLU A 176 2.64 7.24 -4.10
CA GLU A 176 1.81 6.87 -5.24
C GLU A 176 0.57 6.04 -4.82
N LEU A 177 0.71 5.13 -3.86
CA LEU A 177 -0.43 4.37 -3.36
C LEU A 177 -1.49 5.27 -2.71
N ASP A 178 -1.07 6.29 -1.95
CA ASP A 178 -1.99 7.26 -1.35
C ASP A 178 -2.81 8.02 -2.42
N GLY A 179 -2.19 8.40 -3.54
CA GLY A 179 -2.86 9.02 -4.67
C GLY A 179 -3.87 8.09 -5.34
N LEU A 180 -3.50 6.82 -5.55
CA LEU A 180 -4.40 5.80 -6.11
C LEU A 180 -5.57 5.50 -5.16
N PHE A 181 -5.33 5.47 -3.85
CA PHE A 181 -6.40 5.32 -2.85
C PHE A 181 -7.42 6.43 -2.97
N LYS A 182 -6.96 7.68 -3.02
CA LYS A 182 -7.86 8.83 -3.18
C LYS A 182 -8.70 8.72 -4.43
N PHE A 183 -8.08 8.38 -5.57
CA PHE A 183 -8.80 8.16 -6.82
C PHE A 183 -9.92 7.13 -6.68
N PHE A 184 -9.63 5.92 -6.19
CA PHE A 184 -10.66 4.88 -6.06
C PHE A 184 -11.69 5.13 -4.96
N GLN A 185 -11.38 5.95 -3.96
CA GLN A 185 -12.36 6.44 -2.98
C GLN A 185 -13.32 7.47 -3.59
N GLU A 186 -12.91 8.14 -4.67
CA GLU A 186 -13.64 9.20 -5.35
C GLU A 186 -14.30 8.74 -6.67
N LEU A 187 -13.84 7.63 -7.27
CA LEU A 187 -14.37 7.09 -8.51
C LEU A 187 -15.81 6.58 -8.34
N GLU A 188 -16.75 7.10 -9.14
CA GLU A 188 -18.15 6.71 -9.03
C GLU A 188 -18.43 5.31 -9.63
N PRO A 189 -19.32 4.51 -9.03
CA PRO A 189 -19.89 3.33 -9.66
C PRO A 189 -20.80 3.73 -10.84
N LEU A 190 -20.95 2.86 -11.83
CA LEU A 190 -22.04 2.95 -12.80
C LEU A 190 -23.33 2.46 -12.16
N GLU A 191 -24.41 3.22 -12.37
CA GLU A 191 -25.79 2.88 -12.01
C GLU A 191 -26.32 1.67 -12.78
#